data_AF-A0A1S1Y7M3-F1
#
_entry.id   AF-A0A1S1Y7M3-F1
#
_cell.length_a   1.000
_cell.length_b   1.000
_cell.length_c   1.000
_cell.angle_alpha   90.00
_cell.angle_beta   90.00
_cell.angle_gamma   90.00
#
_symmetry.space_group_name_H-M   'P 1'
#
loop_
_entity.id
_entity.type
_entity.pdbx_description
1 polymer ?
#
loop_
_entity_poly.entity_id
_entity_poly.type
_entity_poly.pdbx_seq_one_letter_code
_entity_poly.pdbx_strand_id
1 'polypeptide(L)'
;MSDSSDALPDTSPKQQALNWLVRLRDDQLTDADLEDFAIWLASDPAHADAYNLAEALFHDMVLAGREQPRPSSAAPISSTRPLMRSVAPKPRKHRWRRLQGAAAIAAAWLLATQLILPRQAHWLDALLSDYRTQTGELRDIRLSDGSRLMLNTDSAISVQFDAGLRRIVLHHGQASFSVAPDSTRPFEVAAADVTVRALGTIFDVYKTDAGLTRIEVKEHAVAVSAGRETKLEVAAGQAVELREGRPLAAPAPVRLDQSGAWQQRRLIINDKPLAELVAELERYRYGRIFLSDTELARQRVSGVFALDDPDSALKTLTLALNLKSSRLGPFWTVLHR
;
A
#
# COMPACT_ATOMS: atom_id res chain seq x y z
N MET A 1 -19.18 1.34 -50.56
CA MET A 1 -19.99 2.26 -49.73
C MET A 1 -20.56 1.45 -48.58
N SER A 2 -19.94 1.44 -47.40
CA SER A 2 -19.84 2.55 -46.42
C SER A 2 -21.25 2.87 -45.89
N ASP A 3 -21.63 2.38 -44.71
CA ASP A 3 -21.20 2.78 -43.35
C ASP A 3 -22.22 3.76 -42.75
N SER A 4 -22.79 3.41 -41.60
CA SER A 4 -23.48 4.32 -40.67
C SER A 4 -23.67 3.59 -39.34
N SER A 5 -22.59 3.65 -38.56
CA SER A 5 -22.51 3.43 -37.11
C SER A 5 -23.63 4.16 -36.35
N ASP A 6 -24.35 3.40 -35.52
CA ASP A 6 -25.36 3.89 -34.58
C ASP A 6 -24.66 4.52 -33.37
N ALA A 7 -24.33 5.81 -33.48
CA ALA A 7 -23.70 6.59 -32.42
C ALA A 7 -24.78 7.15 -31.47
N LEU A 8 -24.74 6.74 -30.20
CA LEU A 8 -25.54 7.34 -29.13
C LEU A 8 -25.34 8.87 -29.13
N PRO A 9 -26.42 9.68 -29.00
CA PRO A 9 -26.31 11.14 -29.07
C PRO A 9 -25.40 11.67 -27.97
N ASP A 10 -24.59 12.69 -28.30
CA ASP A 10 -23.70 13.45 -27.40
C ASP A 10 -24.47 13.99 -26.18
N THR A 11 -24.65 13.14 -25.17
CA THR A 11 -25.20 13.51 -23.88
C THR A 11 -24.14 14.33 -23.16
N SER A 12 -24.54 15.47 -22.56
CA SER A 12 -23.56 16.30 -21.85
C SER A 12 -22.89 15.50 -20.72
N PRO A 13 -21.61 15.75 -20.39
CA PRO A 13 -20.90 15.11 -19.27
C PRO A 13 -21.69 15.05 -17.97
N LYS A 14 -22.53 16.06 -17.71
CA LYS A 14 -23.41 16.16 -16.54
C LYS A 14 -24.56 15.15 -16.55
N GLN A 15 -25.14 14.86 -17.71
CA GLN A 15 -26.21 13.87 -17.85
C GLN A 15 -25.64 12.45 -17.72
N GLN A 16 -24.47 12.20 -18.30
CA GLN A 16 -23.77 10.93 -18.15
C GLN A 16 -23.39 10.68 -16.68
N ALA A 17 -22.91 11.70 -15.97
CA ALA A 17 -22.65 11.65 -14.54
C ALA A 17 -23.89 11.30 -13.70
N LEU A 18 -25.04 11.92 -13.99
CA LEU A 18 -26.30 11.62 -13.29
C LEU A 18 -26.78 10.19 -13.56
N ASN A 19 -26.63 9.70 -14.80
CA ASN A 19 -26.97 8.32 -15.14
C ASN A 19 -26.09 7.31 -14.41
N TRP A 20 -24.78 7.60 -14.29
CA TRP A 20 -23.85 6.79 -13.51
C TRP A 20 -24.17 6.82 -12.02
N LEU A 21 -24.50 7.98 -11.46
CA LEU A 21 -24.89 8.12 -10.05
C LEU A 21 -26.13 7.26 -9.71
N VAL A 22 -27.10 7.17 -10.62
CA VAL A 22 -28.29 6.33 -10.46
C VAL A 22 -27.93 4.85 -10.59
N ARG A 23 -27.16 4.46 -11.60
CA ARG A 23 -26.75 3.06 -11.82
C ARG A 23 -25.89 2.50 -10.68
N LEU A 24 -24.94 3.29 -10.15
CA LEU A 24 -24.06 2.88 -9.04
C LEU A 24 -24.79 2.70 -7.70
N ARG A 25 -26.07 3.09 -7.64
CA ARG A 25 -26.94 2.97 -6.45
C ARG A 25 -28.07 1.97 -6.66
N ASP A 26 -28.05 1.22 -7.76
CA ASP A 26 -28.94 0.10 -8.01
C ASP A 26 -28.46 -1.14 -7.24
N ASP A 27 -29.40 -1.89 -6.65
CA ASP A 27 -29.13 -3.11 -5.89
C ASP A 27 -28.65 -4.27 -6.78
N GLN A 28 -28.71 -4.12 -8.11
CA GLN A 28 -28.28 -5.11 -9.12
C GLN A 28 -27.02 -4.69 -9.89
N LEU A 29 -26.11 -3.94 -9.25
CA LEU A 29 -24.86 -3.52 -9.87
C LEU A 29 -23.97 -4.74 -10.21
N THR A 30 -23.54 -4.84 -11.48
CA THR A 30 -22.67 -5.93 -11.96
C THR A 30 -21.22 -5.48 -12.11
N ASP A 31 -20.29 -6.44 -12.19
CA ASP A 31 -18.87 -6.16 -12.39
C ASP A 31 -18.59 -5.45 -13.73
N ALA A 32 -19.40 -5.73 -14.76
CA ALA A 32 -19.30 -5.05 -16.06
C ALA A 32 -19.70 -3.57 -15.98
N ASP A 33 -20.69 -3.23 -15.15
CA ASP A 33 -21.13 -1.84 -14.96
C ASP A 33 -20.05 -0.99 -14.28
N LEU A 34 -19.28 -1.58 -13.36
CA LEU A 34 -18.16 -0.91 -12.69
C LEU A 34 -16.97 -0.68 -13.64
N GLU A 35 -16.72 -1.62 -14.54
CA GLU A 35 -15.68 -1.49 -15.56
C GLU A 35 -16.03 -0.38 -16.57
N ASP A 36 -17.27 -0.36 -17.04
CA ASP A 36 -17.78 0.71 -17.90
C ASP A 36 -17.73 2.08 -17.22
N PHE A 37 -18.00 2.14 -15.91
CA PHE A 37 -17.88 3.38 -15.13
C PHE A 37 -16.41 3.86 -15.07
N ALA A 38 -15.47 2.95 -14.83
CA ALA A 38 -14.05 3.28 -14.77
C ALA A 38 -13.51 3.76 -16.13
N ILE A 39 -13.92 3.12 -17.23
CA ILE A 39 -13.60 3.53 -18.60
C ILE A 39 -14.17 4.92 -18.88
N TRP A 40 -15.42 5.16 -18.50
CA TRP A 40 -16.06 6.47 -18.66
C TRP A 40 -15.32 7.57 -17.89
N LEU A 41 -14.94 7.32 -16.64
CA LEU A 41 -14.23 8.29 -15.81
C LEU A 41 -12.82 8.60 -16.34
N ALA A 42 -12.15 7.61 -16.95
CA ALA A 42 -10.83 7.75 -17.53
C ALA A 42 -10.82 8.43 -18.91
N SER A 43 -11.97 8.49 -19.59
CA SER A 43 -12.06 8.97 -20.98
C SER A 43 -11.96 10.50 -21.13
N ASP A 44 -12.46 11.29 -20.17
CA ASP A 44 -12.37 12.76 -20.19
C ASP A 44 -12.30 13.33 -18.75
N PRO A 45 -11.33 14.21 -18.42
CA PRO A 45 -11.30 14.92 -17.14
C PRO A 45 -12.61 15.64 -16.76
N ALA A 46 -13.39 16.10 -17.74
CA ALA A 46 -14.69 16.74 -17.52
C ALA A 46 -15.74 15.78 -16.93
N HIS A 47 -15.57 14.46 -17.08
CA HIS A 47 -16.44 13.44 -16.49
C HIS A 47 -16.26 13.35 -14.98
N ALA A 48 -15.03 13.42 -14.48
CA ALA A 48 -14.75 13.44 -13.05
C ALA A 48 -15.33 14.68 -12.37
N ASP A 49 -15.16 15.86 -12.98
CA ASP A 49 -15.75 17.11 -12.48
C ASP A 49 -17.29 17.06 -12.51
N ALA A 50 -17.87 16.49 -13.56
CA ALA A 50 -19.32 16.32 -13.68
C ALA A 50 -19.88 15.32 -12.64
N TYR A 51 -19.15 14.24 -12.36
CA TYR A 51 -19.53 13.24 -11.36
C TYR A 51 -19.44 13.79 -9.93
N ASN A 52 -18.35 14.49 -9.59
CA ASN A 52 -18.21 15.14 -8.29
C ASN A 52 -19.30 16.19 -8.05
N LEU A 53 -19.67 16.95 -9.10
CA LEU A 53 -20.77 17.90 -9.04
C LEU A 53 -22.13 17.20 -8.85
N ALA A 54 -22.35 16.06 -9.52
CA ALA A 54 -23.57 15.27 -9.34
C ALA A 54 -23.67 14.67 -7.93
N GLU A 55 -22.57 14.15 -7.37
CA GLU A 55 -22.52 13.67 -5.98
C GLU A 55 -22.78 14.79 -4.97
N ALA A 56 -22.15 15.96 -5.14
CA ALA A 56 -22.32 17.09 -4.24
C ALA A 56 -23.77 17.60 -4.24
N LEU A 57 -24.39 17.73 -5.41
CA LEU A 57 -25.80 18.13 -5.52
C LEU A 57 -26.75 17.08 -4.92
N PHE A 58 -26.43 15.80 -5.08
CA PHE A 58 -27.21 14.73 -4.48
C PHE A 58 -27.07 14.71 -2.95
N HIS A 59 -25.85 14.90 -2.44
CA HIS A 59 -25.59 14.99 -1.01
C HIS A 59 -26.32 16.19 -0.38
N ASP A 60 -26.30 17.35 -1.04
CA ASP A 60 -27.04 18.54 -0.62
C ASP A 60 -28.57 18.31 -0.66
N MET A 61 -29.10 17.54 -1.62
CA MET A 61 -30.52 17.15 -1.64
C MET A 61 -30.89 16.16 -0.53
N VAL A 62 -30.02 15.19 -0.23
CA VAL A 62 -30.21 14.23 0.87
C VAL A 62 -30.16 14.94 2.23
N LEU A 63 -29.32 15.98 2.36
CA LEU A 63 -29.26 16.84 3.54
C LEU A 63 -30.45 17.81 3.63
N ALA A 64 -30.94 18.33 2.50
CA ALA A 64 -32.13 19.18 2.42
C ALA A 64 -33.45 18.43 2.65
N GLY A 65 -33.43 17.09 2.57
CA GLY A 65 -34.55 16.20 2.92
C GLY A 65 -34.80 16.03 4.43
N ARG A 66 -33.99 16.66 5.29
CA ARG A 66 -34.26 16.83 6.73
C ARG A 66 -34.65 18.29 7.00
N GLU A 67 -35.95 18.55 7.16
CA GLU A 67 -36.62 19.83 7.50
C GLU A 67 -35.89 20.65 8.59
N GLN A 68 -35.88 21.99 8.73
CA GLN A 68 -36.60 23.20 8.23
C GLN A 68 -35.91 24.45 8.90
N PRO A 69 -36.38 25.73 8.87
CA PRO A 69 -37.20 26.51 7.92
C PRO A 69 -36.57 27.88 7.52
N ARG A 70 -37.10 28.49 6.45
CA ARG A 70 -36.85 29.90 6.04
C ARG A 70 -37.60 30.90 6.94
N PRO A 71 -37.22 32.20 6.87
CA PRO A 71 -38.23 33.20 6.54
C PRO A 71 -37.82 34.16 5.40
N SER A 72 -38.85 34.58 4.68
CA SER A 72 -38.91 35.53 3.56
C SER A 72 -38.55 36.97 3.93
N SER A 73 -38.06 37.74 2.95
CA SER A 73 -38.65 39.04 2.54
C SER A 73 -37.90 39.55 1.29
N ALA A 74 -38.53 39.51 0.11
CA ALA A 74 -39.15 40.64 -0.59
C ALA A 74 -38.16 41.50 -1.40
N ALA A 75 -38.35 41.49 -2.73
CA ALA A 75 -37.81 42.46 -3.68
C ALA A 75 -38.50 43.83 -3.55
N PRO A 76 -38.01 44.88 -4.24
CA PRO A 76 -38.64 45.16 -5.53
C PRO A 76 -37.70 45.65 -6.64
N ILE A 77 -38.30 45.72 -7.82
CA ILE A 77 -37.76 45.98 -9.16
C ILE A 77 -37.78 47.49 -9.45
N SER A 78 -36.77 48.04 -10.12
CA SER A 78 -36.94 49.26 -10.92
C SER A 78 -35.88 49.40 -12.04
N SER A 79 -36.38 49.19 -13.26
CA SER A 79 -36.14 49.83 -14.55
C SER A 79 -34.96 50.78 -14.85
N THR A 80 -34.55 50.68 -16.12
CA THR A 80 -34.09 51.72 -17.09
C THR A 80 -32.60 52.07 -17.20
N ARG A 81 -32.11 51.85 -18.43
CA ARG A 81 -30.83 52.23 -19.08
C ARG A 81 -30.65 53.77 -19.15
N PRO A 82 -29.41 54.30 -19.26
CA PRO A 82 -28.78 54.40 -20.59
C PRO A 82 -27.26 54.16 -20.66
N LEU A 83 -26.82 54.07 -21.92
CA LEU A 83 -25.47 53.83 -22.44
C LEU A 83 -24.41 54.75 -21.84
N MET A 84 -23.28 54.16 -21.41
CA MET A 84 -21.97 54.78 -21.64
C MET A 84 -20.89 53.72 -21.85
N ARG A 85 -20.12 53.99 -22.88
CA ARG A 85 -19.06 53.21 -23.48
C ARG A 85 -17.78 53.46 -22.68
N SER A 86 -17.24 52.45 -22.01
CA SER A 86 -15.82 52.44 -21.64
C SER A 86 -15.22 51.07 -21.91
N VAL A 87 -14.22 51.08 -22.79
CA VAL A 87 -13.41 49.94 -23.15
C VAL A 87 -12.46 49.69 -21.97
N ALA A 88 -12.77 48.69 -21.15
CA ALA A 88 -11.84 48.16 -20.17
C ALA A 88 -11.10 46.95 -20.76
N PRO A 89 -9.76 46.87 -20.66
CA PRO A 89 -9.01 45.74 -21.20
C PRO A 89 -9.32 44.47 -20.39
N LYS A 90 -9.75 43.41 -21.09
CA LYS A 90 -9.87 42.05 -20.54
C LYS A 90 -8.52 41.62 -19.94
N PRO A 91 -8.43 41.27 -18.65
CA PRO A 91 -7.24 40.60 -18.16
C PRO A 91 -7.19 39.22 -18.81
N ARG A 92 -6.11 38.96 -19.56
CA ARG A 92 -5.82 37.68 -20.20
C ARG A 92 -5.55 36.60 -19.14
N LYS A 93 -6.61 36.07 -18.51
CA LYS A 93 -6.57 34.88 -17.63
C LYS A 93 -6.46 33.57 -18.42
N HIS A 94 -5.63 33.52 -19.47
CA HIS A 94 -5.53 32.37 -20.37
C HIS A 94 -4.19 31.63 -20.31
N ARG A 95 -3.24 32.08 -19.47
CA ARG A 95 -1.95 31.40 -19.26
C ARG A 95 -1.89 30.51 -18.02
N TRP A 96 -2.79 30.69 -17.04
CA TRP A 96 -2.81 29.88 -15.81
C TRP A 96 -3.68 28.63 -15.90
N ARG A 97 -4.64 28.56 -16.84
CA ARG A 97 -5.41 27.33 -17.10
C ARG A 97 -4.59 26.21 -17.75
N ARG A 98 -3.51 26.54 -18.46
CA ARG A 98 -2.59 25.54 -19.05
C ARG A 98 -1.64 24.93 -18.04
N LEU A 99 -1.34 25.63 -16.93
CA LEU A 99 -0.62 25.03 -15.79
C LEU A 99 -1.54 24.13 -14.94
N GLN A 100 -2.84 24.45 -14.85
CA GLN A 100 -3.81 23.62 -14.12
C GLN A 100 -4.07 22.26 -14.82
N GLY A 101 -4.12 22.23 -16.16
CA GLY A 101 -4.27 20.98 -16.91
C GLY A 101 -3.03 20.07 -16.80
N ALA A 102 -1.82 20.64 -16.86
CA ALA A 102 -0.58 19.88 -16.67
C ALA A 102 -0.42 19.38 -15.23
N ALA A 103 -0.84 20.16 -14.24
CA ALA A 103 -0.85 19.74 -12.84
C ALA A 103 -1.90 18.66 -12.56
N ALA A 104 -3.07 18.72 -13.20
CA ALA A 104 -4.12 17.70 -13.07
C ALA A 104 -3.72 16.38 -13.77
N ILE A 105 -3.09 16.45 -14.94
CA ILE A 105 -2.54 15.27 -15.63
C ILE A 105 -1.37 14.70 -14.82
N ALA A 106 -0.48 15.54 -14.28
CA ALA A 106 0.60 15.08 -13.40
C ALA A 106 0.05 14.47 -12.10
N ALA A 107 -1.00 15.04 -11.52
CA ALA A 107 -1.66 14.50 -10.33
C ALA A 107 -2.42 13.20 -10.62
N ALA A 108 -3.09 13.07 -11.77
CA ALA A 108 -3.74 11.85 -12.21
C ALA A 108 -2.72 10.77 -12.57
N TRP A 109 -1.60 11.13 -13.21
CA TRP A 109 -0.47 10.23 -13.42
C TRP A 109 0.21 9.84 -12.11
N LEU A 110 0.38 10.75 -11.16
CA LEU A 110 0.91 10.45 -9.82
C LEU A 110 -0.05 9.57 -9.00
N LEU A 111 -1.36 9.78 -9.14
CA LEU A 111 -2.38 8.98 -8.47
C LEU A 111 -2.50 7.60 -9.12
N ALA A 112 -2.49 7.53 -10.45
CA ALA A 112 -2.46 6.30 -11.21
C ALA A 112 -1.15 5.53 -10.97
N THR A 113 0.00 6.19 -10.84
CA THR A 113 1.23 5.50 -10.45
C THR A 113 1.18 5.04 -8.99
N GLN A 114 0.62 5.80 -8.05
CA GLN A 114 0.46 5.36 -6.66
C GLN A 114 -0.56 4.23 -6.46
N LEU A 115 -1.60 4.15 -7.32
CA LEU A 115 -2.57 3.06 -7.33
C LEU A 115 -2.03 1.84 -8.09
N ILE A 116 -1.55 2.03 -9.32
CA ILE A 116 -1.27 0.97 -10.30
C ILE A 116 0.16 0.44 -10.20
N LEU A 117 1.16 1.28 -9.93
CA LEU A 117 2.50 0.74 -9.69
C LEU A 117 2.48 0.02 -8.33
N PRO A 118 2.92 -1.25 -8.29
CA PRO A 118 3.23 -1.86 -7.01
C PRO A 118 4.26 -0.95 -6.32
N ARG A 119 4.08 -0.69 -5.01
CA ARG A 119 5.08 0.06 -4.20
C ARG A 119 6.50 -0.50 -4.36
N GLN A 120 6.58 -1.75 -4.81
CA GLN A 120 7.71 -2.60 -5.17
C GLN A 120 8.55 -2.12 -6.37
N ALA A 121 8.61 -0.82 -6.68
CA ALA A 121 9.48 -0.30 -7.72
C ALA A 121 10.95 -0.24 -7.23
N HIS A 122 11.47 -1.37 -6.75
CA HIS A 122 12.85 -1.56 -6.27
C HIS A 122 13.84 -1.70 -7.42
N TRP A 123 13.64 -1.01 -8.55
CA TRP A 123 14.45 -1.22 -9.75
C TRP A 123 15.93 -0.85 -9.55
N LEU A 124 16.21 0.14 -8.68
CA LEU A 124 17.57 0.52 -8.29
C LEU A 124 18.22 -0.52 -7.35
N ASP A 125 17.51 -0.93 -6.31
CA ASP A 125 18.00 -1.95 -5.36
C ASP A 125 18.20 -3.30 -6.05
N ALA A 126 17.30 -3.67 -6.97
CA ALA A 126 17.37 -4.90 -7.76
C ALA A 126 18.54 -4.92 -8.75
N LEU A 127 19.03 -3.76 -9.20
CA LEU A 127 20.19 -3.67 -10.08
C LEU A 127 21.52 -3.87 -9.33
N LEU A 128 21.54 -3.56 -8.03
CA LEU A 128 22.74 -3.57 -7.18
C LEU A 128 22.76 -4.73 -6.17
N SER A 129 21.68 -5.51 -6.07
CA SER A 129 21.59 -6.69 -5.20
C SER A 129 22.25 -7.91 -5.83
N ASP A 130 23.04 -8.63 -5.04
CA ASP A 130 23.61 -9.93 -5.46
C ASP A 130 22.55 -11.04 -5.43
N TYR A 131 21.61 -10.93 -4.48
CA TYR A 131 20.51 -11.87 -4.33
C TYR A 131 19.19 -11.15 -4.15
N ARG A 132 18.16 -11.69 -4.79
CA ARG A 132 16.78 -11.22 -4.68
C ARG A 132 15.78 -12.36 -4.79
N THR A 133 14.57 -12.09 -4.30
CA THR A 133 13.37 -12.92 -4.40
C THR A 133 12.22 -12.10 -4.99
N GLN A 134 11.36 -12.76 -5.77
CA GLN A 134 10.10 -12.17 -6.23
C GLN A 134 9.02 -12.24 -5.12
N THR A 135 7.89 -11.57 -5.35
CA THR A 135 6.69 -11.73 -4.50
C THR A 135 6.28 -13.21 -4.46
N GLY A 136 6.10 -13.75 -3.27
CA GLY A 136 5.77 -15.16 -3.00
C GLY A 136 6.96 -16.13 -3.08
N GLU A 137 8.14 -15.67 -3.53
CA GLU A 137 9.33 -16.52 -3.60
C GLU A 137 10.03 -16.62 -2.23
N LEU A 138 10.51 -17.82 -1.91
CA LEU A 138 11.36 -18.10 -0.76
C LEU A 138 12.67 -18.73 -1.24
N ARG A 139 13.81 -18.22 -0.79
CA ARG A 139 15.12 -18.69 -1.28
C ARG A 139 16.10 -18.96 -0.15
N ASP A 140 16.66 -20.17 -0.14
CA ASP A 140 17.76 -20.58 0.75
C ASP A 140 19.10 -20.41 0.01
N ILE A 141 20.04 -19.71 0.61
CA ILE A 141 21.34 -19.37 0.04
C ILE A 141 22.43 -19.76 1.05
N ARG A 142 23.50 -20.37 0.54
CA ARG A 142 24.71 -20.65 1.31
C ARG A 142 25.82 -19.68 0.90
N LEU A 143 26.36 -18.95 1.87
CA LEU A 143 27.45 -18.00 1.67
C LEU A 143 28.83 -18.68 1.69
N SER A 144 29.82 -17.97 1.18
CA SER A 144 31.21 -18.45 1.09
C SER A 144 31.90 -18.62 2.44
N ASP A 145 31.43 -17.96 3.50
CA ASP A 145 31.91 -18.14 4.87
C ASP A 145 31.27 -19.33 5.60
N GLY A 146 30.35 -20.04 4.94
CA GLY A 146 29.60 -21.16 5.51
C GLY A 146 28.29 -20.77 6.20
N SER A 147 28.00 -19.46 6.32
CA SER A 147 26.71 -18.97 6.81
C SER A 147 25.59 -19.34 5.84
N ARG A 148 24.37 -19.49 6.36
CA ARG A 148 23.16 -19.72 5.57
C ARG A 148 22.21 -18.54 5.73
N LEU A 149 21.59 -18.11 4.65
CA LEU A 149 20.52 -17.11 4.69
C LEU A 149 19.27 -17.59 3.97
N MET A 150 18.13 -17.29 4.56
CA MET A 150 16.81 -17.51 3.98
C MET A 150 16.23 -16.14 3.62
N LEU A 151 15.99 -15.87 2.34
CA LEU A 151 15.30 -14.68 1.87
C LEU A 151 13.81 -14.94 1.78
N ASN A 152 13.01 -14.04 2.36
CA ASN A 152 11.56 -14.08 2.27
C ASN A 152 11.07 -13.48 0.93
N THR A 153 9.75 -13.44 0.74
CA THR A 153 9.09 -12.73 -0.36
C THR A 153 9.63 -11.31 -0.54
N ASP A 154 9.78 -10.89 -1.80
CA ASP A 154 10.12 -9.51 -2.20
C ASP A 154 11.25 -8.90 -1.35
N SER A 155 12.43 -9.52 -1.43
CA SER A 155 13.59 -9.17 -0.61
C SER A 155 14.84 -9.07 -1.47
N ALA A 156 15.72 -8.14 -1.13
CA ALA A 156 16.98 -7.94 -1.85
C ALA A 156 18.15 -7.66 -0.91
N ILE A 157 19.28 -8.34 -1.15
CA ILE A 157 20.51 -8.20 -0.38
C ILE A 157 21.76 -8.08 -1.26
N SER A 158 22.80 -7.43 -0.74
CA SER A 158 24.17 -7.46 -1.30
C SER A 158 25.15 -8.01 -0.28
N VAL A 159 26.15 -8.76 -0.75
CA VAL A 159 27.19 -9.41 0.04
C VAL A 159 28.52 -8.69 -0.19
N GLN A 160 29.08 -8.13 0.89
CA GLN A 160 30.30 -7.35 0.87
C GLN A 160 31.28 -7.97 1.88
N PHE A 161 31.94 -9.04 1.47
CA PHE A 161 32.91 -9.74 2.30
C PHE A 161 34.32 -9.26 1.98
N ASP A 162 35.08 -8.94 3.02
CA ASP A 162 36.50 -8.63 2.92
C ASP A 162 37.33 -9.44 3.94
N ALA A 163 38.61 -9.10 4.08
CA ALA A 163 39.53 -9.81 4.94
C ALA A 163 39.24 -9.62 6.45
N GLY A 164 38.59 -8.52 6.84
CA GLY A 164 38.29 -8.17 8.23
C GLY A 164 36.81 -8.19 8.59
N LEU A 165 35.90 -8.16 7.62
CA LEU A 165 34.47 -7.98 7.83
C LEU A 165 33.63 -8.83 6.86
N ARG A 166 32.58 -9.45 7.39
CA ARG A 166 31.55 -10.15 6.61
C ARG A 166 30.28 -9.31 6.62
N ARG A 167 30.16 -8.36 5.69
CA ARG A 167 29.01 -7.44 5.64
C ARG A 167 27.94 -7.90 4.66
N ILE A 168 26.69 -7.83 5.10
CA ILE A 168 25.50 -7.93 4.26
C ILE A 168 24.76 -6.59 4.32
N VAL A 169 24.24 -6.14 3.18
CA VAL A 169 23.33 -4.99 3.10
C VAL A 169 21.95 -5.50 2.73
N LEU A 170 20.96 -5.29 3.59
CA LEU A 170 19.54 -5.55 3.32
C LEU A 170 18.89 -4.28 2.78
N HIS A 171 18.55 -4.31 1.48
CA HIS A 171 17.96 -3.17 0.80
C HIS A 171 16.49 -3.02 1.18
N HIS A 172 15.71 -4.10 1.11
CA HIS A 172 14.32 -4.19 1.53
C HIS A 172 13.93 -5.65 1.79
N GLY A 173 12.76 -5.85 2.39
CA GLY A 173 12.19 -7.17 2.64
C GLY A 173 12.72 -7.81 3.92
N GLN A 174 12.75 -9.14 3.96
CA GLN A 174 13.07 -9.91 5.16
C GLN A 174 14.07 -11.01 4.87
N ALA A 175 15.04 -11.17 5.77
CA ALA A 175 16.04 -12.22 5.70
C ALA A 175 16.27 -12.84 7.09
N SER A 176 16.40 -14.17 7.11
CA SER A 176 16.91 -14.93 8.25
C SER A 176 18.37 -15.26 8.04
N PHE A 177 19.19 -15.09 9.07
CA PHE A 177 20.62 -15.36 9.04
C PHE A 177 20.95 -16.43 10.07
N SER A 178 21.58 -17.51 9.60
CA SER A 178 22.23 -18.52 10.45
C SER A 178 23.74 -18.37 10.23
N VAL A 179 24.38 -17.60 11.11
CA VAL A 179 25.76 -17.15 10.94
C VAL A 179 26.75 -18.21 11.40
N ALA A 180 27.71 -18.55 10.53
CA ALA A 180 28.82 -19.42 10.87
C ALA A 180 29.75 -18.74 11.91
N PRO A 181 30.13 -19.44 12.99
CA PRO A 181 31.03 -18.90 14.00
C PRO A 181 32.39 -18.52 13.41
N ASP A 182 32.81 -17.26 13.60
CA ASP A 182 34.15 -16.78 13.26
C ASP A 182 34.43 -15.55 14.14
N SER A 183 35.37 -15.72 15.08
CA SER A 183 35.76 -14.68 16.05
C SER A 183 36.72 -13.65 15.46
N THR A 184 37.32 -13.94 14.30
CA THR A 184 38.32 -13.08 13.66
C THR A 184 37.66 -12.05 12.73
N ARG A 185 36.56 -12.42 12.09
CA ARG A 185 35.81 -11.55 11.19
C ARG A 185 34.35 -11.46 11.63
N PRO A 186 33.89 -10.34 12.22
CA PRO A 186 32.49 -10.19 12.59
C PRO A 186 31.56 -10.27 11.38
N PHE A 187 30.34 -10.75 11.62
CA PHE A 187 29.26 -10.72 10.63
C PHE A 187 28.36 -9.52 10.91
N GLU A 188 28.19 -8.64 9.93
CA GLU A 188 27.38 -7.42 10.08
C GLU A 188 26.28 -7.35 9.02
N VAL A 189 25.05 -7.07 9.45
CA VAL A 189 23.91 -6.81 8.56
C VAL A 189 23.52 -5.35 8.70
N ALA A 190 23.64 -4.59 7.63
CA ALA A 190 23.20 -3.21 7.55
C ALA A 190 21.80 -3.14 6.93
N ALA A 191 20.86 -2.47 7.62
CA ALA A 191 19.49 -2.25 7.17
C ALA A 191 19.10 -0.80 7.51
N ALA A 192 19.09 0.07 6.50
CA ALA A 192 18.93 1.53 6.70
C ALA A 192 19.95 2.06 7.74
N ASP A 193 19.48 2.72 8.80
CA ASP A 193 20.31 3.30 9.86
C ASP A 193 20.69 2.31 10.96
N VAL A 194 20.34 1.02 10.81
CA VAL A 194 20.64 -0.04 11.76
C VAL A 194 21.77 -0.93 11.25
N THR A 195 22.73 -1.23 12.12
CA THR A 195 23.72 -2.27 11.92
C THR A 195 23.57 -3.35 12.99
N VAL A 196 23.42 -4.59 12.57
CA VAL A 196 23.34 -5.77 13.45
C VAL A 196 24.64 -6.54 13.34
N ARG A 197 25.33 -6.77 14.46
CA ARG A 197 26.58 -7.52 14.52
C ARG A 197 26.41 -8.83 15.27
N ALA A 198 26.88 -9.91 14.64
CA ALA A 198 26.82 -11.28 15.11
C ALA A 198 28.20 -11.95 15.08
N LEU A 199 28.42 -12.90 15.99
CA LEU A 199 29.63 -13.75 16.03
C LEU A 199 29.33 -15.24 15.80
N GLY A 200 28.05 -15.61 15.70
CA GLY A 200 27.58 -17.01 15.62
C GLY A 200 26.16 -17.12 16.18
N THR A 201 25.20 -16.51 15.49
CA THR A 201 23.82 -16.37 15.97
C THR A 201 22.82 -16.72 14.88
N ILE A 202 21.57 -16.96 15.32
CA ILE A 202 20.43 -17.05 14.42
C ILE A 202 19.50 -15.87 14.71
N PHE A 203 19.25 -15.05 13.69
CA PHE A 203 18.39 -13.87 13.82
C PHE A 203 17.72 -13.52 12.50
N ASP A 204 16.60 -12.81 12.59
CA ASP A 204 15.84 -12.30 11.46
C ASP A 204 15.93 -10.78 11.42
N VAL A 205 16.04 -10.22 10.22
CA VAL A 205 15.96 -8.78 9.97
C VAL A 205 14.85 -8.54 8.95
N TYR A 206 13.93 -7.64 9.29
CA TYR A 206 12.85 -7.20 8.42
C TYR A 206 12.92 -5.68 8.23
N LYS A 207 12.95 -5.22 6.98
CA LYS A 207 12.97 -3.81 6.61
C LYS A 207 11.82 -3.52 5.65
N THR A 208 11.05 -2.49 5.96
CA THR A 208 9.93 -1.99 5.14
C THR A 208 10.27 -0.64 4.53
N ASP A 209 9.60 -0.31 3.42
CA ASP A 209 9.70 1.02 2.80
C ASP A 209 9.03 2.12 3.63
N ALA A 210 8.16 1.74 4.56
CA ALA A 210 7.53 2.66 5.51
C ALA A 210 8.48 3.10 6.65
N GLY A 211 9.78 2.80 6.53
CA GLY A 211 10.80 3.22 7.50
C GLY A 211 10.85 2.35 8.76
N LEU A 212 10.15 1.22 8.83
CA LEU A 212 10.28 0.25 9.91
C LEU A 212 11.40 -0.75 9.61
N THR A 213 12.33 -0.90 10.55
CA THR A 213 13.30 -1.99 10.62
C THR A 213 13.11 -2.76 11.92
N ARG A 214 12.94 -4.08 11.84
CA ARG A 214 12.73 -4.97 12.98
C ARG A 214 13.78 -6.07 12.97
N ILE A 215 14.36 -6.33 14.14
CA ILE A 215 15.40 -7.33 14.35
C ILE A 215 14.92 -8.29 15.42
N GLU A 216 14.96 -9.58 15.15
CA GLU A 216 14.52 -10.61 16.09
C GLU A 216 15.60 -11.67 16.25
N VAL A 217 15.93 -12.03 17.48
CA VAL A 217 17.02 -12.98 17.76
C VAL A 217 16.43 -14.31 18.21
N LYS A 218 16.80 -15.37 17.50
CA LYS A 218 16.36 -16.75 17.79
C LYS A 218 17.36 -17.47 18.70
N GLU A 219 18.65 -17.30 18.44
CA GLU A 219 19.72 -17.95 19.21
C GLU A 219 20.86 -16.98 19.55
N HIS A 220 21.43 -17.16 20.74
CA HIS A 220 22.51 -16.35 21.30
C HIS A 220 22.12 -14.86 21.46
N ALA A 221 22.97 -13.93 21.03
CA ALA A 221 22.72 -12.49 21.12
C ALA A 221 23.40 -11.73 19.98
N VAL A 222 22.81 -10.61 19.58
CA VAL A 222 23.39 -9.69 18.59
C VAL A 222 23.56 -8.31 19.19
N ALA A 223 24.58 -7.59 18.71
CA ALA A 223 24.73 -6.18 19.02
C ALA A 223 24.05 -5.37 17.91
N VAL A 224 23.02 -4.60 18.26
CA VAL A 224 22.28 -3.71 17.37
C VAL A 224 22.74 -2.28 17.63
N SER A 225 23.17 -1.60 16.58
CA SER A 225 23.54 -0.19 16.63
C SER A 225 22.63 0.63 15.72
N ALA A 226 22.16 1.78 16.20
CA ALA A 226 21.43 2.76 15.40
C ALA A 226 22.15 4.11 15.45
N GLY A 227 22.60 4.60 14.29
CA GLY A 227 23.45 5.79 14.22
C GLY A 227 24.81 5.63 14.93
N ARG A 228 25.35 6.73 15.49
CA ARG A 228 26.72 6.75 16.06
C ARG A 228 26.82 6.39 17.54
N GLU A 229 25.74 6.48 18.32
CA GLU A 229 25.84 6.42 19.79
C GLU A 229 25.00 5.32 20.45
N THR A 230 23.95 4.82 19.80
CA THR A 230 23.07 3.82 20.41
C THR A 230 23.57 2.42 20.05
N LYS A 231 24.04 1.67 21.05
CA LYS A 231 24.37 0.25 20.93
C LYS A 231 23.62 -0.54 21.99
N LEU A 232 22.92 -1.56 21.56
CA LEU A 232 22.03 -2.38 22.38
C LEU A 232 22.33 -3.85 22.11
N GLU A 233 22.45 -4.64 23.17
CA GLU A 233 22.49 -6.09 23.04
C GLU A 233 21.06 -6.62 23.04
N VAL A 234 20.75 -7.46 22.05
CA VAL A 234 19.45 -8.13 21.91
C VAL A 234 19.69 -9.62 22.05
N ALA A 235 19.10 -10.23 23.09
CA ALA A 235 19.26 -11.64 23.39
C ALA A 235 18.20 -12.50 22.68
N ALA A 236 18.44 -13.81 22.65
CA ALA A 236 17.49 -14.79 22.14
C ALA A 236 16.09 -14.64 22.77
N GLY A 237 15.06 -14.74 21.94
CA GLY A 237 13.68 -14.52 22.36
C GLY A 237 13.30 -13.04 22.48
N GLN A 238 14.16 -12.12 22.06
CA GLN A 238 13.86 -10.68 22.03
C GLN A 238 13.83 -10.14 20.60
N ALA A 239 13.11 -9.04 20.45
CA ALA A 239 13.04 -8.24 19.25
C ALA A 239 13.25 -6.76 19.56
N VAL A 240 13.78 -6.02 18.59
CA VAL A 240 13.88 -4.56 18.63
C VAL A 240 13.37 -3.97 17.32
N GLU A 241 12.75 -2.79 17.42
CA GLU A 241 12.25 -2.04 16.28
C GLU A 241 12.91 -0.65 16.21
N LEU A 242 13.27 -0.24 15.01
CA LEU A 242 13.55 1.15 14.68
C LEU A 242 12.49 1.62 13.68
N ARG A 243 11.89 2.77 13.97
CA ARG A 243 11.06 3.50 13.00
C ARG A 243 11.79 4.77 12.62
N GLU A 244 11.76 5.14 11.34
CA GLU A 244 12.35 6.37 10.84
C GLU A 244 11.90 7.59 11.67
N GLY A 245 12.87 8.44 12.04
CA GLY A 245 12.64 9.61 12.90
C GLY A 245 12.39 9.31 14.39
N ARG A 246 12.47 8.04 14.83
CA ARG A 246 12.36 7.65 16.25
C ARG A 246 13.65 6.99 16.74
N PRO A 247 13.95 7.09 18.05
CA PRO A 247 15.05 6.33 18.63
C PRO A 247 14.77 4.82 18.58
N LEU A 248 15.85 4.03 18.67
CA LEU A 248 15.77 2.58 18.75
C LEU A 248 14.92 2.18 19.97
N ALA A 249 13.93 1.32 19.77
CA ALA A 249 13.10 0.82 20.87
C ALA A 249 13.93 -0.04 21.84
N ALA A 250 13.43 -0.22 23.07
CA ALA A 250 14.01 -1.19 23.99
C ALA A 250 13.72 -2.64 23.51
N PRO A 251 14.56 -3.64 23.83
CA PRO A 251 14.29 -5.03 23.49
C PRO A 251 13.01 -5.50 24.18
N ALA A 252 12.12 -6.11 23.41
CA ALA A 252 10.87 -6.69 23.90
C ALA A 252 10.83 -8.20 23.63
N PRO A 253 10.17 -8.99 24.49
CA PRO A 253 10.04 -10.43 24.26
C PRO A 253 9.23 -10.70 22.98
N VAL A 254 9.66 -11.69 22.20
CA VAL A 254 8.97 -12.15 20.99
C VAL A 254 8.66 -13.64 21.07
N ARG A 255 7.55 -14.01 20.45
CA ARG A 255 7.11 -15.40 20.31
C ARG A 255 7.82 -16.06 19.13
N LEU A 256 8.88 -16.81 19.43
CA LEU A 256 9.74 -17.45 18.43
C LEU A 256 9.01 -18.47 17.55
N ASP A 257 7.95 -19.09 18.08
CA ASP A 257 7.05 -19.97 17.34
C ASP A 257 6.37 -19.26 16.17
N GLN A 258 6.05 -17.98 16.33
CA GLN A 258 5.40 -17.17 15.30
C GLN A 258 6.42 -16.57 14.32
N SER A 259 7.54 -16.06 14.82
CA SER A 259 8.52 -15.34 13.99
C SER A 259 9.24 -16.22 12.97
N GLY A 260 9.46 -17.51 13.27
CA GLY A 260 10.10 -18.45 12.35
C GLY A 260 9.15 -19.10 11.34
N ALA A 261 7.84 -18.93 11.48
CA ALA A 261 6.86 -19.72 10.73
C ALA A 261 6.94 -19.52 9.20
N TRP A 262 7.29 -18.32 8.74
CA TRP A 262 7.39 -17.99 7.32
C TRP A 262 8.46 -18.83 6.60
N GLN A 263 9.51 -19.26 7.31
CA GLN A 263 10.56 -20.14 6.78
C GLN A 263 9.99 -21.51 6.35
N GLN A 264 8.84 -21.88 6.90
CA GLN A 264 8.10 -23.10 6.58
C GLN A 264 6.84 -22.81 5.76
N ARG A 265 6.78 -21.64 5.10
CA ARG A 265 5.64 -21.15 4.30
C ARG A 265 4.33 -21.08 5.08
N ARG A 266 4.40 -20.75 6.37
CA ARG A 266 3.22 -20.56 7.21
C ARG A 266 3.25 -19.20 7.89
N LEU A 267 2.07 -18.67 8.13
CA LEU A 267 1.83 -17.51 8.94
C LEU A 267 1.00 -17.93 10.15
N ILE A 268 1.53 -17.68 11.35
CA ILE A 268 0.83 -17.95 12.60
C ILE A 268 0.38 -16.60 13.18
N ILE A 269 -0.94 -16.44 13.26
CA ILE A 269 -1.56 -15.28 13.90
C ILE A 269 -2.26 -15.75 15.16
N ASN A 270 -1.98 -15.09 16.28
CA ASN A 270 -2.67 -15.34 17.54
C ASN A 270 -3.24 -14.03 18.08
N ASP A 271 -4.56 -13.95 18.08
CA ASP A 271 -5.33 -12.85 18.64
C ASP A 271 -4.86 -11.48 18.11
N LYS A 272 -4.75 -11.32 16.78
CA LYS A 272 -4.34 -10.05 16.16
C LYS A 272 -5.48 -9.43 15.33
N PRO A 273 -5.46 -8.11 15.08
CA PRO A 273 -6.37 -7.47 14.16
C PRO A 273 -6.29 -8.09 12.76
N LEU A 274 -7.43 -8.22 12.09
CA LEU A 274 -7.54 -8.69 10.71
C LEU A 274 -6.66 -7.86 9.77
N ALA A 275 -6.52 -6.56 10.03
CA ALA A 275 -5.62 -5.69 9.27
C ALA A 275 -4.15 -6.17 9.26
N GLU A 276 -3.65 -6.73 10.37
CA GLU A 276 -2.28 -7.27 10.41
C GLU A 276 -2.15 -8.54 9.59
N LEU A 277 -3.15 -9.44 9.65
CA LEU A 277 -3.18 -10.64 8.82
C LEU A 277 -3.22 -10.28 7.34
N VAL A 278 -4.09 -9.35 6.96
CA VAL A 278 -4.25 -8.90 5.58
C VAL A 278 -2.96 -8.24 5.07
N ALA A 279 -2.36 -7.35 5.85
CA ALA A 279 -1.09 -6.71 5.51
C ALA A 279 0.04 -7.74 5.30
N GLU A 280 0.06 -8.82 6.10
CA GLU A 280 1.04 -9.89 5.92
C GLU A 280 0.74 -10.73 4.67
N LEU A 281 -0.52 -11.10 4.40
CA LEU A 281 -0.89 -11.83 3.18
C LEU A 281 -0.63 -11.03 1.90
N GLU A 282 -0.83 -9.71 1.94
CA GLU A 282 -0.49 -8.79 0.85
C GLU A 282 0.99 -8.88 0.44
N ARG A 283 1.91 -9.24 1.35
CA ARG A 283 3.34 -9.39 1.03
C ARG A 283 3.64 -10.59 0.13
N TYR A 284 2.79 -11.61 0.12
CA TYR A 284 3.02 -12.86 -0.62
C TYR A 284 2.17 -12.96 -1.89
N ARG A 285 1.36 -11.96 -2.19
CA ARG A 285 0.48 -11.92 -3.37
C ARG A 285 0.72 -10.68 -4.20
N TYR A 286 0.49 -10.82 -5.49
CA TYR A 286 0.32 -9.65 -6.35
C TYR A 286 -1.09 -9.06 -6.12
N GLY A 287 -1.15 -7.74 -5.96
CA GLY A 287 -2.41 -7.03 -5.74
C GLY A 287 -2.73 -6.73 -4.28
N ARG A 288 -3.60 -5.75 -4.08
CA ARG A 288 -3.98 -5.16 -2.80
C ARG A 288 -5.31 -5.72 -2.29
N ILE A 289 -5.46 -5.73 -0.98
CA ILE A 289 -6.65 -6.12 -0.23
C ILE A 289 -7.12 -4.89 0.56
N PHE A 290 -8.34 -4.46 0.29
CA PHE A 290 -9.00 -3.39 1.02
C PHE A 290 -10.01 -3.98 1.99
N LEU A 291 -10.05 -3.42 3.20
CA LEU A 291 -11.10 -3.69 4.17
C LEU A 291 -12.12 -2.54 4.07
N SER A 292 -13.40 -2.88 3.93
CA SER A 292 -14.47 -1.88 3.73
C SER A 292 -14.61 -0.88 4.87
N ASP A 293 -14.29 -1.28 6.09
CA ASP A 293 -14.51 -0.48 7.29
C ASP A 293 -13.51 -0.79 8.42
N THR A 294 -13.40 0.17 9.34
CA THR A 294 -12.45 0.13 10.46
C THR A 294 -12.84 -0.89 11.54
N GLU A 295 -14.10 -1.32 11.61
CA GLU A 295 -14.53 -2.36 12.56
C GLU A 295 -14.04 -3.73 12.07
N LEU A 296 -14.19 -4.02 10.78
CA LEU A 296 -13.63 -5.19 10.14
C LEU A 296 -12.10 -5.25 10.31
N ALA A 297 -11.40 -4.14 10.10
CA ALA A 297 -9.94 -4.04 10.30
C ALA A 297 -9.48 -4.41 11.72
N ARG A 298 -10.32 -4.13 12.74
CA ARG A 298 -10.02 -4.40 14.16
C ARG A 298 -10.49 -5.76 14.64
N GLN A 299 -11.23 -6.50 13.83
CA GLN A 299 -11.72 -7.83 14.17
C GLN A 299 -10.55 -8.76 14.47
N ARG A 300 -10.61 -9.45 15.61
CA ARG A 300 -9.51 -10.30 16.06
C ARG A 300 -9.60 -11.67 15.38
N VAL A 301 -8.47 -12.12 14.86
CA VAL A 301 -8.33 -13.39 14.16
C VAL A 301 -7.20 -14.20 14.78
N SER A 302 -7.37 -15.52 14.76
CA SER A 302 -6.35 -16.48 15.17
C SER A 302 -6.36 -17.64 14.19
N GLY A 303 -5.19 -18.15 13.85
CA GLY A 303 -5.08 -19.26 12.92
C GLY A 303 -3.69 -19.44 12.34
N VAL A 304 -3.55 -20.53 11.60
CA VAL A 304 -2.36 -20.81 10.80
C VAL A 304 -2.77 -20.75 9.34
N PHE A 305 -2.12 -19.86 8.59
CA PHE A 305 -2.40 -19.63 7.18
C PHE A 305 -1.21 -20.09 6.35
N ALA A 306 -1.50 -20.75 5.22
CA ALA A 306 -0.47 -21.15 4.28
C ALA A 306 -0.08 -19.94 3.41
N LEU A 307 1.22 -19.75 3.17
CA LEU A 307 1.76 -18.63 2.41
C LEU A 307 2.07 -18.98 0.94
N ASP A 308 1.97 -20.26 0.59
CA ASP A 308 2.10 -20.76 -0.79
C ASP A 308 0.86 -20.46 -1.65
N ASP A 309 -0.33 -20.39 -1.04
CA ASP A 309 -1.57 -19.97 -1.68
C ASP A 309 -2.33 -18.93 -0.83
N PRO A 310 -1.93 -17.64 -0.91
CA PRO A 310 -2.56 -16.56 -0.14
C PRO A 310 -4.03 -16.33 -0.55
N ASP A 311 -4.43 -16.69 -1.78
CA ASP A 311 -5.81 -16.56 -2.24
C ASP A 311 -6.73 -17.60 -1.58
N SER A 312 -6.25 -18.83 -1.39
CA SER A 312 -6.98 -19.85 -0.61
C SER A 312 -7.04 -19.51 0.88
N ALA A 313 -5.97 -18.93 1.45
CA ALA A 313 -6.01 -18.39 2.81
C ALA A 313 -7.08 -17.30 2.95
N LEU A 314 -7.16 -16.38 1.98
CA LEU A 314 -8.17 -15.33 1.94
C LEU A 314 -9.60 -15.88 1.83
N LYS A 315 -9.83 -16.88 0.97
CA LYS A 315 -11.14 -17.55 0.85
C LYS A 315 -11.57 -18.21 2.16
N THR A 316 -10.64 -18.90 2.82
CA THR A 316 -10.90 -19.55 4.11
C THR A 316 -11.26 -18.52 5.18
N LEU A 317 -10.54 -17.40 5.19
CA LEU A 317 -10.80 -16.28 6.08
C LEU A 317 -12.18 -15.66 5.84
N THR A 318 -12.57 -15.45 4.58
CA THR A 318 -13.90 -14.91 4.25
C THR A 318 -15.03 -15.85 4.66
N LEU A 319 -14.84 -17.16 4.50
CA LEU A 319 -15.83 -18.16 4.95
C LEU A 319 -15.94 -18.20 6.48
N ALA A 320 -14.81 -18.19 7.18
CA ALA A 320 -14.79 -18.25 8.65
C ALA A 320 -15.40 -17.01 9.31
N LEU A 321 -15.26 -15.84 8.68
CA LEU A 321 -15.74 -14.57 9.22
C LEU A 321 -17.07 -14.11 8.58
N ASN A 322 -17.67 -14.94 7.72
CA ASN A 322 -18.87 -14.61 6.93
C ASN A 322 -18.76 -13.25 6.20
N LEU A 323 -17.63 -13.07 5.52
CA LEU A 323 -17.32 -11.88 4.72
C LEU A 323 -17.52 -12.19 3.23
N LYS A 324 -17.79 -11.16 2.46
CA LYS A 324 -17.80 -11.17 1.00
C LYS A 324 -16.48 -10.62 0.48
N SER A 325 -16.08 -11.11 -0.70
CA SER A 325 -14.88 -10.65 -1.41
C SER A 325 -15.27 -10.26 -2.83
N SER A 326 -15.06 -8.99 -3.19
CA SER A 326 -15.21 -8.49 -4.55
C SER A 326 -13.84 -8.26 -5.16
N ARG A 327 -13.60 -8.75 -6.37
CA ARG A 327 -12.35 -8.50 -7.11
C ARG A 327 -12.58 -7.40 -8.13
N LEU A 328 -11.73 -6.37 -8.10
CA LEU A 328 -11.74 -5.27 -9.06
C LEU A 328 -10.51 -5.46 -9.96
N GLY A 329 -10.69 -6.20 -11.05
CA GLY A 329 -9.58 -6.62 -11.92
C GLY A 329 -8.58 -7.55 -11.22
N PRO A 330 -7.36 -7.71 -11.77
CA PRO A 330 -6.39 -8.70 -11.28
C PRO A 330 -5.64 -8.27 -10.02
N PHE A 331 -5.66 -6.99 -9.65
CA PHE A 331 -4.79 -6.45 -8.58
C PHE A 331 -5.54 -5.90 -7.37
N TRP A 332 -6.87 -5.94 -7.34
CA TRP A 332 -7.63 -5.34 -6.24
C TRP A 332 -8.66 -6.33 -5.71
N THR A 333 -8.68 -6.49 -4.40
CA THR A 333 -9.67 -7.31 -3.70
C THR A 333 -10.24 -6.49 -2.56
N VAL A 334 -11.56 -6.43 -2.43
CA VAL A 334 -12.25 -5.71 -1.36
C VAL A 334 -12.98 -6.73 -0.49
N LEU A 335 -12.63 -6.78 0.79
CA LEU A 335 -13.35 -7.54 1.79
C LEU A 335 -14.40 -6.65 2.46
N HIS A 336 -15.63 -7.14 2.50
CA HIS A 336 -16.78 -6.44 3.07
C HIS A 336 -17.76 -7.43 3.71
N ARG A 337 -18.78 -6.93 4.41
CA ARG A 337 -19.85 -7.74 5.02
C ARG A 337 -21.03 -7.90 4.07
#